data_AF-A0AAZ3PMG8-F1
#
_entry.id   AF-A0AAZ3PMG8-F1
#
_cell.length_a   1.000
_cell.length_b   1.000
_cell.length_c   1.000
_cell.angle_alpha   90.00
_cell.angle_beta   90.00
_cell.angle_gamma   90.00
#
_symmetry.space_group_name_H-M   'P 1'
#
loop_
_entity.id
_entity.type
_entity.pdbx_description
1 polymer ?
#
loop_
_entity_poly.entity_id
_entity_poly.type
_entity_poly.pdbx_seq_one_letter_code
_entity_poly.pdbx_strand_id
1 'polypeptide(L)'
;LYSRQCFRTSGQLIGSASASVFSGEEQFEDYGEGEDVDYTPSSPCPDDDARTNGFSDLGSSLPSSAGQTPLKMCHLYNSDVLDVYCSQCYKKVNLLNDLEARLNNLRANSPNRKISSTAFGRQLFQHNHSAFSSSQGSTEDLFRDSIDSCDVDITEKVSYLEKKVTELENDSLANGDLKCKLKQGNTQLVHRVHELEEQLKDQESRADQTLEEETHRHRETYCKMERDKNTDIELLSNRVQQLEEENGEMKLNVCKLKSQTEKLDQEKQRMTDRLEDTSLRLKDEMDLYRKMMDKLWQNRHEFQKEREAMQELIEDLRRELEHLQLFKLGSEAGQGAGLSEYNAKTREIEMEHEVKRLKQENFKLRDQNDDLNSQILSLSLYEAKNLFACHTKAQSLAAEIDNASRDELVDALKEQECVNLRLRQYMDKIILAILDHNPSILEIKSNS
;
A
#
# COMPACT_ATOMS: atom_id res chain seq x y z
N LEU A 1 28.73 51.33 -39.93
CA LEU A 1 29.42 52.38 -39.14
C LEU A 1 28.58 52.70 -37.90
N TYR A 2 29.00 52.13 -36.76
CA TYR A 2 29.11 52.76 -35.42
C TYR A 2 27.85 53.43 -34.81
N SER A 3 27.45 53.22 -33.56
CA SER A 3 28.18 52.69 -32.40
C SER A 3 27.16 52.40 -31.29
N ARG A 4 27.22 51.22 -30.66
CA ARG A 4 26.62 50.98 -29.34
C ARG A 4 27.68 51.23 -28.29
N GLN A 5 27.34 52.09 -27.34
CA GLN A 5 28.22 52.62 -26.31
C GLN A 5 28.32 51.63 -25.14
N CYS A 6 29.56 51.27 -24.81
CA CYS A 6 29.95 50.53 -23.61
C CYS A 6 29.78 51.40 -22.36
N PHE A 7 29.34 50.79 -21.25
CA PHE A 7 29.79 51.20 -19.93
C PHE A 7 30.39 49.98 -19.21
N ARG A 8 31.69 50.09 -18.94
CA ARG A 8 32.45 49.26 -18.01
C ARG A 8 32.27 49.87 -16.61
N THR A 9 32.11 49.02 -15.60
CA THR A 9 32.68 49.27 -14.28
C THR A 9 33.29 47.96 -13.78
N SER A 10 34.60 48.02 -13.60
CA SER A 10 35.45 46.99 -13.01
C SER A 10 35.26 46.91 -11.51
N GLY A 11 35.30 45.70 -10.96
CA GLY A 11 35.40 45.41 -9.53
C GLY A 11 35.97 44.01 -9.37
N GLN A 12 37.28 43.91 -9.40
CA GLN A 12 38.06 42.68 -9.28
C GLN A 12 38.33 42.45 -7.79
N LEU A 13 37.99 41.28 -7.25
CA LEU A 13 38.71 40.68 -6.12
C LEU A 13 38.58 39.16 -6.21
N ILE A 14 39.76 38.54 -6.34
CA ILE A 14 40.03 37.11 -6.46
C ILE A 14 40.03 36.52 -5.03
N GLY A 15 39.28 35.45 -4.84
CA GLY A 15 39.27 34.65 -3.63
C GLY A 15 38.91 33.21 -3.98
N SER A 16 39.94 32.38 -4.08
CA SER A 16 39.95 30.96 -4.39
C SER A 16 39.06 30.11 -3.48
N ALA A 17 38.21 29.27 -4.08
CA ALA A 17 37.73 28.03 -3.48
C ALA A 17 37.42 27.01 -4.58
N SER A 18 38.18 25.92 -4.57
CA SER A 18 38.05 24.76 -5.44
C SER A 18 36.76 24.00 -5.09
N ALA A 19 35.86 23.84 -6.06
CA ALA A 19 34.77 22.87 -5.97
C ALA A 19 34.61 22.20 -7.34
N SER A 20 34.90 20.90 -7.34
CA SER A 20 34.75 19.96 -8.45
C SER A 20 33.30 19.88 -8.91
N VAL A 21 33.06 20.28 -10.15
CA VAL A 21 31.84 19.96 -10.90
C VAL A 21 32.11 18.64 -11.63
N PHE A 22 31.46 17.56 -11.20
CA PHE A 22 31.17 16.44 -12.08
C PHE A 22 29.65 16.36 -12.22
N SER A 23 29.23 16.57 -13.45
CA SER A 23 27.88 16.52 -13.96
C SER A 23 27.66 15.15 -14.59
N GLY A 24 26.43 14.64 -14.52
CA GLY A 24 25.89 13.71 -15.52
C GLY A 24 25.77 12.26 -15.09
N GLU A 25 24.53 11.90 -14.76
CA GLU A 25 23.96 10.57 -14.97
C GLU A 25 24.18 10.08 -16.42
N GLU A 26 24.45 8.79 -16.62
CA GLU A 26 23.63 7.88 -17.44
C GLU A 26 24.25 6.47 -17.51
N GLN A 27 23.39 5.53 -17.82
CA GLN A 27 23.43 4.11 -17.48
C GLN A 27 23.41 3.29 -18.78
N PHE A 28 24.13 2.16 -18.78
CA PHE A 28 24.08 0.99 -19.69
C PHE A 28 24.61 1.12 -21.14
N GLU A 29 25.71 0.41 -21.41
CA GLU A 29 26.00 -0.22 -22.70
C GLU A 29 26.14 -1.74 -22.47
N ASP A 30 25.27 -2.49 -23.14
CA ASP A 30 25.25 -3.95 -23.25
C ASP A 30 26.16 -4.36 -24.41
N TYR A 31 27.12 -5.26 -24.15
CA TYR A 31 27.85 -5.97 -25.20
C TYR A 31 27.63 -7.46 -24.96
N GLY A 32 26.69 -8.04 -25.70
CA GLY A 32 26.59 -9.47 -25.90
C GLY A 32 27.68 -9.97 -26.86
N GLU A 33 28.17 -11.19 -26.63
CA GLU A 33 28.31 -12.26 -27.62
C GLU A 33 28.90 -13.55 -27.00
N GLY A 34 28.43 -14.71 -27.50
CA GLY A 34 28.97 -16.07 -27.27
C GLY A 34 28.10 -16.93 -26.35
N GLU A 35 26.98 -17.50 -26.78
CA GLU A 35 26.84 -18.72 -27.62
C GLU A 35 27.44 -19.98 -26.96
N ASP A 36 26.56 -20.89 -26.48
CA ASP A 36 26.68 -22.31 -26.83
C ASP A 36 25.32 -23.01 -26.71
N VAL A 37 25.06 -23.80 -27.74
CA VAL A 37 23.81 -24.40 -28.19
C VAL A 37 23.72 -25.83 -27.67
N ASP A 38 22.51 -26.33 -27.36
CA ASP A 38 22.14 -27.71 -27.71
C ASP A 38 20.61 -27.95 -27.82
N TYR A 39 20.16 -27.94 -29.08
CA TYR A 39 19.25 -28.86 -29.79
C TYR A 39 17.90 -29.34 -29.16
N THR A 40 16.79 -28.70 -29.62
CA THR A 40 15.56 -29.21 -30.35
C THR A 40 14.75 -30.44 -29.86
N PRO A 41 13.46 -30.66 -30.27
CA PRO A 41 12.73 -30.14 -31.45
C PRO A 41 11.24 -29.69 -31.30
N SER A 42 10.83 -28.77 -32.20
CA SER A 42 9.60 -28.71 -33.07
C SER A 42 8.21 -29.07 -32.48
N SER A 43 7.06 -28.40 -32.68
CA SER A 43 6.43 -27.57 -33.74
C SER A 43 4.97 -27.23 -33.25
N PRO A 44 4.03 -26.67 -34.03
CA PRO A 44 3.80 -25.24 -34.33
C PRO A 44 2.44 -24.71 -33.80
N CYS A 45 2.34 -23.39 -33.59
CA CYS A 45 1.06 -22.67 -33.50
C CYS A 45 0.47 -22.40 -34.91
N PRO A 46 -0.86 -22.27 -35.05
CA PRO A 46 -1.43 -21.36 -36.02
C PRO A 46 -1.86 -20.03 -35.36
N ASP A 47 -1.66 -18.95 -36.10
CA ASP A 47 -2.14 -17.59 -35.84
C ASP A 47 -3.67 -17.54 -35.70
N ASP A 48 -4.14 -16.61 -34.86
CA ASP A 48 -5.50 -16.09 -34.93
C ASP A 48 -5.48 -14.55 -34.86
N ASP A 49 -5.94 -13.94 -35.94
CA ASP A 49 -6.13 -12.51 -36.11
C ASP A 49 -7.56 -12.32 -36.66
N ALA A 50 -8.56 -12.17 -35.79
CA ALA A 50 -9.89 -11.71 -36.21
C ALA A 50 -10.76 -11.21 -35.05
N ARG A 51 -11.21 -9.97 -35.22
CA ARG A 51 -12.22 -9.23 -34.45
C ARG A 51 -13.55 -10.00 -34.31
N THR A 52 -14.27 -9.80 -33.20
CA THR A 52 -15.64 -9.22 -33.13
C THR A 52 -16.47 -9.74 -31.94
N ASN A 53 -17.10 -8.77 -31.25
CA ASN A 53 -18.38 -8.75 -30.52
C ASN A 53 -19.06 -10.04 -30.01
N GLY A 54 -19.58 -9.96 -28.77
CA GLY A 54 -20.89 -10.54 -28.46
C GLY A 54 -21.23 -10.74 -26.98
N PHE A 55 -21.85 -9.71 -26.36
CA PHE A 55 -23.02 -9.77 -25.45
C PHE A 55 -23.13 -10.98 -24.49
N SER A 56 -23.08 -10.77 -23.17
CA SER A 56 -24.25 -10.56 -22.28
C SER A 56 -24.27 -11.68 -21.23
N ASP A 57 -24.85 -11.60 -20.03
CA ASP A 57 -25.48 -10.56 -19.21
C ASP A 57 -25.95 -11.34 -17.94
N LEU A 58 -26.15 -10.62 -16.83
CA LEU A 58 -26.90 -11.05 -15.64
C LEU A 58 -26.26 -12.18 -14.79
N GLY A 59 -26.30 -12.14 -13.46
CA GLY A 59 -27.04 -11.26 -12.58
C GLY A 59 -26.69 -11.59 -11.14
N SER A 60 -26.67 -10.53 -10.35
CA SER A 60 -26.69 -10.49 -8.89
C SER A 60 -27.61 -11.52 -8.24
N SER A 61 -27.21 -12.05 -7.08
CA SER A 61 -27.95 -11.91 -5.80
C SER A 61 -27.19 -12.53 -4.63
N LEU A 62 -26.87 -11.72 -3.63
CA LEU A 62 -26.72 -12.14 -2.22
C LEU A 62 -28.12 -12.26 -1.59
N PRO A 63 -28.30 -13.05 -0.52
CA PRO A 63 -28.42 -12.37 0.77
C PRO A 63 -27.86 -13.13 2.00
N SER A 64 -27.60 -12.32 3.04
CA SER A 64 -27.28 -12.64 4.44
C SER A 64 -28.31 -13.52 5.17
N SER A 65 -27.89 -14.30 6.17
CA SER A 65 -28.04 -13.98 7.61
C SER A 65 -27.85 -15.18 8.58
N ALA A 66 -27.14 -14.88 9.67
CA ALA A 66 -27.22 -15.41 11.05
C ALA A 66 -27.46 -16.91 11.35
N GLY A 67 -26.44 -17.52 11.98
CA GLY A 67 -26.57 -18.16 13.29
C GLY A 67 -27.10 -19.60 13.35
N GLN A 68 -26.18 -20.58 13.34
CA GLN A 68 -26.18 -21.74 14.24
C GLN A 68 -24.94 -22.61 13.99
N THR A 69 -24.16 -22.86 15.03
CA THR A 69 -23.26 -24.02 15.13
C THR A 69 -23.80 -24.92 16.27
N PRO A 70 -23.41 -26.21 16.40
CA PRO A 70 -22.34 -26.90 15.67
C PRO A 70 -22.69 -28.34 15.22
N LEU A 71 -21.73 -28.92 14.48
CA LEU A 71 -21.38 -30.35 14.37
C LEU A 71 -21.89 -31.18 13.18
N LYS A 72 -20.86 -31.80 12.55
CA LYS A 72 -20.83 -32.97 11.67
C LYS A 72 -21.01 -32.71 10.17
N MET A 73 -19.94 -32.15 9.63
CA MET A 73 -19.52 -32.21 8.23
C MET A 73 -19.63 -33.65 7.68
N CYS A 74 -20.65 -33.89 6.85
CA CYS A 74 -20.72 -35.08 6.02
C CYS A 74 -20.00 -34.78 4.70
N HIS A 75 -19.00 -35.60 4.40
CA HIS A 75 -18.27 -35.64 3.14
C HIS A 75 -19.22 -35.77 1.95
N LEU A 76 -19.48 -34.70 1.19
CA LEU A 76 -20.12 -34.84 -0.13
C LEU A 76 -19.86 -33.73 -1.15
N TYR A 77 -19.00 -32.75 -0.87
CA TYR A 77 -18.53 -31.81 -1.91
C TYR A 77 -17.07 -31.48 -1.66
N ASN A 78 -16.17 -32.12 -2.41
CA ASN A 78 -14.81 -31.65 -2.69
C ASN A 78 -14.17 -32.59 -3.72
N SER A 79 -14.63 -32.52 -4.98
CA SER A 79 -13.95 -33.18 -6.09
C SER A 79 -13.32 -32.21 -7.09
N ASP A 80 -13.57 -30.90 -7.00
CA ASP A 80 -13.22 -29.99 -8.13
C ASP A 80 -12.29 -28.82 -7.77
N VAL A 81 -11.66 -28.76 -6.58
CA VAL A 81 -10.74 -27.64 -6.22
C VAL A 81 -9.49 -28.06 -5.44
N LEU A 82 -8.93 -29.26 -5.66
CA LEU A 82 -7.61 -29.60 -5.10
C LEU A 82 -6.79 -30.43 -6.08
N ASP A 83 -6.35 -29.78 -7.17
CA ASP A 83 -5.32 -30.35 -8.05
C ASP A 83 -4.16 -29.38 -8.27
N VAL A 84 -3.63 -28.85 -7.16
CA VAL A 84 -2.26 -28.32 -7.13
C VAL A 84 -1.52 -28.97 -5.95
N TYR A 85 -1.39 -30.29 -6.01
CA TYR A 85 -0.32 -30.94 -5.26
C TYR A 85 0.95 -30.81 -6.08
N CYS A 86 1.98 -30.18 -5.49
CA CYS A 86 3.34 -30.34 -5.98
C CYS A 86 3.61 -31.84 -6.19
N SER A 87 4.24 -32.24 -7.30
CA SER A 87 4.51 -33.65 -7.62
C SER A 87 5.28 -34.38 -6.50
N GLN A 88 6.01 -33.62 -5.66
CA GLN A 88 6.65 -34.09 -4.44
C GLN A 88 5.65 -34.46 -3.32
N CYS A 89 4.55 -33.70 -3.17
CA CYS A 89 3.49 -33.94 -2.18
C CYS A 89 2.67 -35.18 -2.53
N TYR A 90 2.33 -35.36 -3.81
CA TYR A 90 1.61 -36.55 -4.28
C TYR A 90 2.41 -37.84 -4.01
N LYS A 91 3.72 -37.83 -4.27
CA LYS A 91 4.62 -38.95 -3.95
C LYS A 91 4.68 -39.27 -2.45
N LYS A 92 4.70 -38.24 -1.59
CA LYS A 92 4.68 -38.43 -0.13
C LYS A 92 3.36 -39.02 0.37
N VAL A 93 2.22 -38.57 -0.17
CA VAL A 93 0.90 -39.10 0.20
C VAL A 93 0.77 -40.58 -0.22
N ASN A 94 1.22 -40.93 -1.42
CA ASN A 94 1.21 -42.33 -1.86
C ASN A 94 2.15 -43.21 -1.02
N LEU A 95 3.31 -42.70 -0.62
CA LEU A 95 4.21 -43.42 0.30
C LEU A 95 3.57 -43.63 1.67
N LEU A 96 2.85 -42.63 2.20
CA LEU A 96 2.14 -42.75 3.48
C LEU A 96 1.01 -43.79 3.40
N ASN A 97 0.26 -43.81 2.30
CA ASN A 97 -0.80 -44.81 2.07
C ASN A 97 -0.23 -46.23 1.92
N ASP A 98 0.91 -46.41 1.24
CA ASP A 98 1.59 -47.71 1.15
C ASP A 98 2.13 -48.18 2.51
N LEU A 99 2.70 -47.26 3.30
CA LEU A 99 3.15 -47.54 4.66
C LEU A 99 1.99 -47.91 5.59
N GLU A 100 0.83 -47.26 5.44
CA GLU A 100 -0.39 -47.59 6.19
C GLU A 100 -0.94 -48.97 5.81
N ALA A 101 -0.97 -49.30 4.52
CA ALA A 101 -1.37 -50.63 4.04
C ALA A 101 -0.43 -51.73 4.54
N ARG A 102 0.88 -51.46 4.57
CA ARG A 102 1.91 -52.35 5.14
C ARG A 102 1.78 -52.49 6.66
N LEU A 103 1.52 -51.41 7.38
CA LEU A 103 1.27 -51.43 8.84
C LEU A 103 0.01 -52.24 9.17
N ASN A 104 -1.05 -52.12 8.38
CA ASN A 104 -2.27 -52.89 8.55
C ASN A 104 -2.06 -54.38 8.24
N ASN A 105 -1.28 -54.71 7.21
CA ASN A 105 -0.88 -56.10 6.95
C ASN A 105 0.01 -56.69 8.05
N LEU A 106 0.94 -55.90 8.59
CA LEU A 106 1.76 -56.29 9.73
C LEU A 106 0.92 -56.46 11.00
N ARG A 107 -0.09 -55.60 11.25
CA ARG A 107 -1.04 -55.77 12.35
C ARG A 107 -1.94 -57.00 12.18
N ALA A 108 -2.36 -57.31 10.97
CA ALA A 108 -3.18 -58.48 10.66
C ALA A 108 -2.40 -59.79 10.78
N ASN A 109 -1.09 -59.78 10.52
CA ASN A 109 -0.22 -60.95 10.54
C ASN A 109 0.80 -60.98 11.70
N SER A 110 0.68 -60.09 12.70
CA SER A 110 1.61 -60.06 13.83
C SER A 110 1.28 -61.18 14.84
N PRO A 111 2.26 -61.96 15.31
CA PRO A 111 2.08 -62.93 16.40
C PRO A 111 1.79 -62.26 17.77
N ASN A 112 1.81 -60.93 17.86
CA ASN A 112 1.67 -60.18 19.11
C ASN A 112 0.22 -59.91 19.55
N ARG A 113 -0.69 -60.87 19.37
CA ARG A 113 -1.83 -60.95 20.29
C ARG A 113 -1.31 -61.56 21.58
N LYS A 114 -1.02 -60.73 22.58
CA LYS A 114 -0.81 -61.17 23.97
C LYS A 114 -1.99 -62.05 24.38
N ILE A 115 -1.81 -63.36 24.32
CA ILE A 115 -2.71 -64.32 24.96
C ILE A 115 -2.55 -64.05 26.45
N SER A 116 -3.59 -63.47 27.07
CA SER A 116 -3.63 -63.32 28.53
C SER A 116 -3.38 -64.69 29.17
N SER A 117 -2.57 -64.75 30.22
CA SER A 117 -2.12 -65.97 30.91
C SER A 117 -3.27 -66.93 31.27
N THR A 118 -4.49 -66.41 31.39
CA THR A 118 -5.73 -67.13 31.69
C THR A 118 -6.32 -67.92 30.50
N ALA A 119 -5.99 -67.56 29.25
CA ALA A 119 -6.46 -68.24 28.04
C ALA A 119 -5.54 -69.39 27.61
N PHE A 120 -4.23 -69.25 27.80
CA PHE A 120 -3.26 -70.32 27.52
C PHE A 120 -3.40 -71.49 28.51
N GLY A 121 -3.72 -71.20 29.78
CA GLY A 121 -4.01 -72.24 30.78
C GLY A 121 -5.18 -73.14 30.38
N ARG A 122 -6.26 -72.59 29.80
CA ARG A 122 -7.45 -73.38 29.41
C ARG A 122 -7.18 -74.35 28.25
N GLN A 123 -6.25 -74.01 27.34
CA GLN A 123 -5.85 -74.92 26.26
C GLN A 123 -4.97 -76.07 26.75
N LEU A 124 -4.10 -75.84 27.74
CA LEU A 124 -3.27 -76.89 28.37
C LEU A 124 -4.09 -77.87 29.21
N PHE A 125 -5.15 -77.41 29.88
CA PHE A 125 -6.06 -78.30 30.62
C PHE A 125 -6.96 -79.13 29.70
N GLN A 126 -7.34 -78.63 28.52
CA GLN A 126 -8.11 -79.42 27.53
C GLN A 126 -7.27 -80.49 26.84
N HIS A 127 -5.97 -80.25 26.59
CA HIS A 127 -5.11 -81.20 25.88
C HIS A 127 -4.59 -82.36 26.74
N ASN A 128 -4.68 -82.27 28.07
CA ASN A 128 -4.23 -83.32 29.00
C ASN A 128 -5.35 -84.32 29.40
N HIS A 129 -6.62 -84.05 29.08
CA HIS A 129 -7.73 -84.97 29.41
C HIS A 129 -7.89 -86.13 28.42
N SER A 130 -7.14 -86.17 27.31
CA SER A 130 -7.23 -87.24 26.29
C SER A 130 -6.13 -88.30 26.34
N ALA A 131 -5.19 -88.23 27.29
CA ALA A 131 -4.03 -89.14 27.34
C ALA A 131 -3.90 -90.01 28.61
N PHE A 132 -4.83 -89.91 29.56
CA PHE A 132 -4.86 -90.78 30.74
C PHE A 132 -6.26 -91.35 30.98
N SER A 133 -6.66 -92.26 30.10
CA SER A 133 -7.80 -93.14 30.31
C SER A 133 -7.42 -94.57 29.95
N SER A 134 -6.50 -95.15 30.74
CA SER A 134 -6.35 -96.61 30.88
C SER A 134 -5.46 -96.96 32.06
N SER A 135 -5.86 -97.98 32.81
CA SER A 135 -5.17 -98.63 33.94
C SER A 135 -5.41 -98.06 35.34
N GLN A 136 -6.62 -98.29 35.82
CA GLN A 136 -6.93 -98.39 37.25
C GLN A 136 -6.49 -99.79 37.70
N GLY A 137 -5.26 -99.89 38.19
CA GLY A 137 -4.65 -101.14 38.68
C GLY A 137 -4.87 -101.29 40.18
N SER A 138 -5.91 -102.07 40.50
CA SER A 138 -6.33 -102.60 41.80
C SER A 138 -5.19 -102.85 42.81
N THR A 139 -5.27 -102.20 43.96
CA THR A 139 -4.57 -102.61 45.19
C THR A 139 -5.52 -103.44 46.05
N GLU A 140 -4.97 -104.50 46.64
CA GLU A 140 -5.58 -105.45 47.59
C GLU A 140 -6.30 -106.65 46.97
N ASP A 141 -5.72 -107.85 47.11
CA ASP A 141 -6.33 -108.88 47.97
C ASP A 141 -5.35 -110.03 48.31
N LEU A 142 -5.09 -110.15 49.62
CA LEU A 142 -4.98 -111.35 50.46
C LEU A 142 -4.20 -112.60 50.01
N PHE A 143 -3.11 -112.83 50.74
CA PHE A 143 -2.77 -114.06 51.44
C PHE A 143 -3.63 -115.30 51.14
N ARG A 144 -3.02 -116.30 50.47
CA ARG A 144 -3.33 -117.71 50.71
C ARG A 144 -2.16 -118.61 50.38
N ASP A 145 -1.56 -119.10 51.45
CA ASP A 145 -0.95 -120.41 51.68
C ASP A 145 -0.57 -121.28 50.47
N SER A 146 0.71 -121.60 50.42
CA SER A 146 1.12 -123.01 50.25
C SER A 146 2.44 -123.23 50.98
N ILE A 147 2.33 -123.48 52.29
CA ILE A 147 3.35 -124.19 53.06
C ILE A 147 3.24 -125.66 52.63
N ASP A 148 4.22 -126.15 51.88
CA ASP A 148 4.82 -127.46 52.14
C ASP A 148 6.10 -127.66 51.32
N SER A 149 6.96 -128.54 51.82
CA SER A 149 8.16 -129.11 51.21
C SER A 149 9.49 -128.44 51.58
N CYS A 150 9.85 -128.70 52.83
CA CYS A 150 11.10 -129.37 53.23
C CYS A 150 12.40 -128.99 52.49
N ASP A 151 13.28 -128.34 53.26
CA ASP A 151 14.71 -128.67 53.28
C ASP A 151 15.49 -128.47 51.97
N VAL A 152 15.34 -127.29 51.38
CA VAL A 152 16.47 -126.65 50.71
C VAL A 152 17.48 -126.27 51.81
N ASP A 153 18.59 -127.00 51.84
CA ASP A 153 19.73 -126.91 52.76
C ASP A 153 19.94 -125.46 53.23
N ILE A 154 19.93 -125.26 54.54
CA ILE A 154 20.16 -123.94 55.17
C ILE A 154 21.41 -123.29 54.58
N THR A 155 22.41 -124.09 54.18
CA THR A 155 23.63 -123.67 53.49
C THR A 155 23.37 -122.99 52.14
N GLU A 156 22.43 -123.50 51.32
CA GLU A 156 22.07 -122.92 50.02
C GLU A 156 21.26 -121.63 50.18
N LYS A 157 20.37 -121.57 51.19
CA LYS A 157 19.67 -120.32 51.57
C LYS A 157 20.62 -119.26 52.11
N VAL A 158 21.60 -119.63 52.92
CA VAL A 158 22.64 -118.72 53.41
C VAL A 158 23.51 -118.25 52.26
N SER A 159 23.96 -119.13 51.35
CA SER A 159 24.73 -118.75 50.16
C SER A 159 23.95 -117.83 49.21
N TYR A 160 22.64 -118.08 49.04
CA TYR A 160 21.76 -117.18 48.28
C TYR A 160 21.61 -115.81 48.96
N LEU A 161 21.45 -115.77 50.28
CA LEU A 161 21.40 -114.52 51.05
C LEU A 161 22.73 -113.78 51.01
N GLU A 162 23.89 -114.45 51.13
CA GLU A 162 25.22 -113.85 50.97
C GLU A 162 25.41 -113.29 49.56
N LYS A 163 24.97 -114.01 48.53
CA LYS A 163 24.97 -113.52 47.15
C LYS A 163 24.05 -112.31 46.97
N LYS A 164 22.89 -112.30 47.62
CA LYS A 164 21.97 -111.15 47.60
C LYS A 164 22.50 -109.95 48.40
N VAL A 165 23.16 -110.19 49.52
CA VAL A 165 23.82 -109.14 50.31
C VAL A 165 24.95 -108.53 49.49
N THR A 166 25.80 -109.34 48.87
CA THR A 166 26.88 -108.84 47.99
C THR A 166 26.34 -108.11 46.75
N GLU A 167 25.24 -108.57 46.15
CA GLU A 167 24.56 -107.85 45.06
C GLU A 167 24.00 -106.50 45.54
N LEU A 168 23.35 -106.46 46.70
CA LEU A 168 22.83 -105.21 47.30
C LEU A 168 23.95 -104.27 47.73
N GLU A 169 25.07 -104.78 48.22
CA GLU A 169 26.28 -104.00 48.52
C GLU A 169 26.87 -103.39 47.25
N ASN A 170 26.96 -104.17 46.17
CA ASN A 170 27.41 -103.68 44.87
C ASN A 170 26.44 -102.65 44.27
N ASP A 171 25.12 -102.88 44.36
CA ASP A 171 24.10 -101.92 43.91
C ASP A 171 24.12 -100.65 44.76
N SER A 172 24.34 -100.76 46.07
CA SER A 172 24.50 -99.63 46.99
C SER A 172 25.72 -98.78 46.62
N LEU A 173 26.85 -99.42 46.28
CA LEU A 173 28.05 -98.74 45.79
C LEU A 173 27.80 -98.06 44.43
N ALA A 174 27.22 -98.76 43.46
CA ALA A 174 26.91 -98.21 42.13
C ALA A 174 25.91 -97.05 42.21
N ASN A 175 24.91 -97.14 43.09
CA ASN A 175 23.94 -96.08 43.34
C ASN A 175 24.59 -94.89 44.07
N GLY A 176 25.54 -95.15 44.98
CA GLY A 176 26.39 -94.13 45.59
C GLY A 176 27.19 -93.33 44.56
N ASP A 177 27.82 -94.02 43.61
CA ASP A 177 28.57 -93.40 42.51
C ASP A 177 27.67 -92.61 41.56
N LEU A 178 26.50 -93.16 41.21
CA LEU A 178 25.50 -92.46 40.41
C LEU A 178 25.01 -91.19 41.11
N LYS A 179 24.72 -91.27 42.41
CA LYS A 179 24.35 -90.12 43.24
C LYS A 179 25.44 -89.07 43.28
N CYS A 180 26.71 -89.47 43.41
CA CYS A 180 27.85 -88.54 43.35
C CYS A 180 27.97 -87.86 41.98
N LYS A 181 27.85 -88.61 40.87
CA LYS A 181 27.87 -88.06 39.50
C LYS A 181 26.72 -87.09 39.25
N LEU A 182 25.50 -87.46 39.64
CA LEU A 182 24.32 -86.59 39.52
C LEU A 182 24.48 -85.32 40.35
N LYS A 183 25.01 -85.42 41.58
CA LYS A 183 25.33 -84.24 42.40
C LYS A 183 26.35 -83.34 41.71
N GLN A 184 27.45 -83.90 41.20
CA GLN A 184 28.47 -83.14 40.48
C GLN A 184 27.90 -82.45 39.23
N GLY A 185 27.13 -83.18 38.41
CA GLY A 185 26.47 -82.65 37.22
C GLY A 185 25.46 -81.56 37.56
N ASN A 186 24.69 -81.72 38.62
CA ASN A 186 23.76 -80.69 39.09
C ASN A 186 24.50 -79.43 39.56
N THR A 187 25.60 -79.56 40.31
CA THR A 187 26.43 -78.41 40.69
C THR A 187 26.97 -77.67 39.47
N GLN A 188 27.44 -78.40 38.44
CA GLN A 188 27.91 -77.79 37.18
C GLN A 188 26.78 -77.05 36.44
N LEU A 189 25.59 -77.65 36.35
CA LEU A 189 24.42 -77.02 35.74
C LEU A 189 24.00 -75.76 36.52
N VAL A 190 24.00 -75.80 37.85
CA VAL A 190 23.72 -74.65 38.70
C VAL A 190 24.73 -73.53 38.45
N HIS A 191 26.03 -73.82 38.37
CA HIS A 191 27.03 -72.79 38.01
C HIS A 191 26.79 -72.22 36.62
N ARG A 192 26.44 -73.07 35.64
CA ARG A 192 26.13 -72.63 34.28
C ARG A 192 24.88 -71.74 34.22
N VAL A 193 23.85 -72.05 35.01
CA VAL A 193 22.65 -71.21 35.13
C VAL A 193 23.00 -69.84 35.69
N HIS A 194 23.74 -69.78 36.81
CA HIS A 194 24.15 -68.49 37.40
C HIS A 194 25.00 -67.66 36.42
N GLU A 195 25.92 -68.29 35.69
CA GLU A 195 26.72 -67.61 34.67
C GLU A 195 25.84 -67.02 33.55
N LEU A 196 24.84 -67.76 33.09
CA LEU A 196 23.89 -67.27 32.07
C LEU A 196 22.96 -66.18 32.60
N GLU A 197 22.53 -66.28 33.85
CA GLU A 197 21.73 -65.24 34.53
C GLU A 197 22.52 -63.93 34.69
N GLU A 198 23.80 -64.02 35.06
CA GLU A 198 24.69 -62.87 35.14
C GLU A 198 24.94 -62.26 33.75
N GLN A 199 25.19 -63.08 32.73
CA GLN A 199 25.30 -62.61 31.35
C GLN A 199 24.02 -61.92 30.84
N LEU A 200 22.84 -62.47 31.17
CA LEU A 200 21.56 -61.84 30.80
C LEU A 200 21.38 -60.51 31.51
N LYS A 201 21.67 -60.44 32.81
CA LYS A 201 21.59 -59.21 33.59
C LYS A 201 22.55 -58.14 33.09
N ASP A 202 23.77 -58.54 32.73
CA ASP A 202 24.76 -57.67 32.09
C ASP A 202 24.27 -57.15 30.74
N GLN A 203 23.67 -58.01 29.92
CA GLN A 203 23.11 -57.60 28.63
C GLN A 203 21.92 -56.67 28.79
N GLU A 204 21.02 -56.95 29.74
CA GLU A 204 19.88 -56.09 30.08
C GLU A 204 20.36 -54.72 30.54
N SER A 205 21.30 -54.65 31.48
CA SER A 205 21.87 -53.39 31.96
C SER A 205 22.58 -52.60 30.85
N ARG A 206 23.31 -53.28 29.94
CA ARG A 206 23.95 -52.61 28.80
C ARG A 206 22.94 -52.08 27.79
N ALA A 207 21.87 -52.83 27.53
CA ALA A 207 20.79 -52.41 26.64
C ALA A 207 20.04 -51.20 27.23
N ASP A 208 19.75 -51.21 28.53
CA ASP A 208 19.10 -50.10 29.23
C ASP A 208 19.96 -48.83 29.22
N GLN A 209 21.26 -48.94 29.51
CA GLN A 209 22.19 -47.81 29.44
C GLN A 209 22.25 -47.22 28.02
N THR A 210 22.35 -48.08 27.00
CA THR A 210 22.37 -47.63 25.59
C THR A 210 21.06 -46.91 25.22
N LEU A 211 19.92 -47.45 25.64
CA LEU A 211 18.62 -46.82 25.39
C LEU A 211 18.50 -45.47 26.12
N GLU A 212 18.96 -45.39 27.36
CA GLU A 212 18.97 -44.14 28.13
C GLU A 212 19.86 -43.08 27.46
N GLU A 213 21.06 -43.44 27.03
CA GLU A 213 21.97 -42.55 26.29
C GLU A 213 21.39 -42.08 24.96
N GLU A 214 20.77 -42.98 24.18
CA GLU A 214 20.12 -42.61 22.92
C GLU A 214 18.93 -41.68 23.16
N THR A 215 18.07 -42.00 24.14
CA THR A 215 16.93 -41.12 24.48
C THR A 215 17.39 -39.76 25.02
N HIS A 216 18.48 -39.70 25.77
CA HIS A 216 19.11 -38.46 26.19
C HIS A 216 19.59 -37.65 24.98
N ARG A 217 20.37 -38.25 24.07
CA ARG A 217 20.85 -37.60 22.84
C ARG A 217 19.71 -37.09 21.95
N HIS A 218 18.64 -37.88 21.82
CA HIS A 218 17.45 -37.48 21.05
C HIS A 218 16.73 -36.29 21.69
N ARG A 219 16.62 -36.26 23.03
CA ARG A 219 16.06 -35.10 23.74
C ARG A 219 16.90 -33.85 23.54
N GLU A 220 18.22 -33.93 23.65
CA GLU A 220 19.11 -32.77 23.48
C GLU A 220 19.05 -32.20 22.06
N THR A 221 19.10 -33.07 21.04
CA THR A 221 19.00 -32.66 19.63
C THR A 221 17.64 -32.06 19.31
N TYR A 222 16.56 -32.63 19.84
CA TYR A 222 15.21 -32.07 19.71
C TYR A 222 15.12 -30.69 20.37
N CYS A 223 15.57 -30.54 21.62
CA CYS A 223 15.57 -29.25 22.32
C CYS A 223 16.42 -28.20 21.59
N LYS A 224 17.54 -28.59 20.97
CA LYS A 224 18.35 -27.68 20.16
C LYS A 224 17.57 -27.21 18.93
N MET A 225 17.00 -28.14 18.17
CA MET A 225 16.17 -27.82 17.01
C MET A 225 14.98 -26.92 17.37
N GLU A 226 14.32 -27.16 18.51
CA GLU A 226 13.21 -26.32 18.97
C GLU A 226 13.65 -24.89 19.25
N ARG A 227 14.80 -24.71 19.91
CA ARG A 227 15.38 -23.37 20.15
C ARG A 227 15.73 -22.68 18.83
N ASP A 228 16.41 -23.38 17.93
CA ASP A 228 16.79 -22.84 16.61
C ASP A 228 15.53 -22.42 15.82
N LYS A 229 14.48 -23.25 15.83
CA LYS A 229 13.19 -22.92 15.20
C LYS A 229 12.55 -21.69 15.83
N ASN A 230 12.59 -21.56 17.17
CA ASN A 230 12.01 -20.42 17.85
C ASN A 230 12.80 -19.13 17.55
N THR A 231 14.14 -19.20 17.47
CA THR A 231 14.95 -18.04 17.05
C THR A 231 14.64 -17.63 15.62
N ASP A 232 14.44 -18.59 14.71
CA ASP A 232 14.06 -18.28 13.32
C ASP A 232 12.67 -17.65 13.25
N ILE A 233 11.71 -18.13 14.05
CA ILE A 233 10.37 -17.53 14.17
C ILE A 233 10.46 -16.09 14.68
N GLU A 234 11.28 -15.81 15.69
CA GLU A 234 11.48 -14.47 16.24
C GLU A 234 12.11 -13.53 15.20
N LEU A 235 13.14 -13.98 14.48
CA LEU A 235 13.78 -13.20 13.41
C LEU A 235 12.80 -12.87 12.28
N LEU A 236 12.02 -13.86 11.83
CA LEU A 236 11.01 -13.65 10.80
C LEU A 236 9.88 -12.73 11.29
N SER A 237 9.45 -12.86 12.54
CA SER A 237 8.41 -12.00 13.13
C SER A 237 8.88 -10.55 13.20
N ASN A 238 10.12 -10.32 13.65
CA ASN A 238 10.73 -8.98 13.67
C ASN A 238 10.85 -8.40 12.25
N ARG A 239 11.22 -9.22 11.26
CA ARG A 239 11.33 -8.76 9.87
C ARG A 239 9.96 -8.39 9.30
N VAL A 240 8.91 -9.14 9.60
CA VAL A 240 7.53 -8.82 9.21
C VAL A 240 7.10 -7.51 9.85
N GLN A 241 7.29 -7.34 11.15
CA GLN A 241 6.95 -6.11 11.85
C GLN A 241 7.66 -4.88 11.23
N GLN A 242 8.96 -4.99 10.94
CA GLN A 242 9.72 -3.91 10.31
C GLN A 242 9.14 -3.54 8.93
N LEU A 243 8.80 -4.54 8.11
CA LEU A 243 8.19 -4.31 6.80
C LEU A 243 6.79 -3.69 6.90
N GLU A 244 6.02 -4.05 7.93
CA GLU A 244 4.71 -3.45 8.20
C GLU A 244 4.84 -1.97 8.61
N GLU A 245 5.83 -1.64 9.44
CA GLU A 245 6.16 -0.27 9.84
C GLU A 245 6.61 0.57 8.64
N GLU A 246 7.57 0.07 7.84
CA GLU A 246 8.04 0.72 6.61
C GLU A 246 6.88 0.94 5.61
N ASN A 247 6.03 -0.08 5.41
CA ASN A 247 4.86 0.04 4.53
C ASN A 247 3.83 1.06 5.09
N GLY A 248 3.66 1.12 6.40
CA GLY A 248 2.86 2.13 7.08
C GLY A 248 3.38 3.55 6.81
N GLU A 249 4.68 3.76 6.95
CA GLU A 249 5.32 5.05 6.64
C GLU A 249 5.17 5.43 5.17
N MET A 250 5.40 4.48 4.26
CA MET A 250 5.23 4.70 2.82
C MET A 250 3.79 5.09 2.46
N LYS A 251 2.78 4.45 3.07
CA LYS A 251 1.37 4.83 2.91
C LYS A 251 1.11 6.27 3.36
N LEU A 252 1.66 6.69 4.50
CA LEU A 252 1.54 8.06 4.98
C LEU A 252 2.20 9.06 4.01
N ASN A 253 3.38 8.73 3.49
CA ASN A 253 4.07 9.57 2.52
C ASN A 253 3.30 9.69 1.20
N VAL A 254 2.71 8.60 0.70
CA VAL A 254 1.81 8.62 -0.46
C VAL A 254 0.61 9.54 -0.21
N CYS A 255 -0.03 9.45 0.96
CA CYS A 255 -1.15 10.34 1.30
C CYS A 255 -0.73 11.82 1.35
N LYS A 256 0.43 12.13 1.93
CA LYS A 256 0.98 13.49 1.96
C LYS A 256 1.26 14.03 0.56
N LEU A 257 1.92 13.24 -0.28
CA LEU A 257 2.24 13.62 -1.67
C LEU A 257 0.96 13.83 -2.48
N LYS A 258 -0.06 12.96 -2.34
CA LYS A 258 -1.36 13.15 -3.00
C LYS A 258 -2.02 14.48 -2.62
N SER A 259 -2.02 14.83 -1.34
CA SER A 259 -2.56 16.12 -0.88
C SER A 259 -1.76 17.31 -1.43
N GLN A 260 -0.43 17.17 -1.54
CA GLN A 260 0.41 18.20 -2.14
C GLN A 260 0.15 18.35 -3.64
N THR A 261 0.00 17.26 -4.38
CA THR A 261 -0.38 17.26 -5.80
C THR A 261 -1.72 17.95 -6.01
N GLU A 262 -2.73 17.61 -5.21
CA GLU A 262 -4.07 18.23 -5.31
C GLU A 262 -4.03 19.75 -5.05
N LYS A 263 -3.23 20.20 -4.07
CA LYS A 263 -3.03 21.64 -3.83
C LYS A 263 -2.38 22.35 -5.01
N LEU A 264 -1.38 21.72 -5.64
CA LEU A 264 -0.72 22.27 -6.83
C LEU A 264 -1.68 22.32 -8.03
N ASP A 265 -2.52 21.30 -8.21
CA ASP A 265 -3.54 21.29 -9.27
C ASP A 265 -4.58 22.40 -9.07
N GLN A 266 -5.03 22.62 -7.83
CA GLN A 266 -5.93 23.73 -7.50
C GLN A 266 -5.29 25.09 -7.80
N GLU A 267 -4.01 25.28 -7.45
CA GLU A 267 -3.31 26.54 -7.73
C GLU A 267 -3.06 26.74 -9.23
N LYS A 268 -2.71 25.67 -9.94
CA LYS A 268 -2.60 25.69 -11.41
C LYS A 268 -3.93 26.10 -12.04
N GLN A 269 -5.05 25.56 -11.58
CA GLN A 269 -6.37 25.93 -12.09
C GLN A 269 -6.66 27.41 -11.82
N ARG A 270 -6.45 27.89 -10.59
CA ARG A 270 -6.61 29.33 -10.28
C ARG A 270 -5.78 30.24 -11.18
N MET A 271 -4.52 29.88 -11.42
CA MET A 271 -3.63 30.67 -12.26
C MET A 271 -4.06 30.63 -13.74
N THR A 272 -4.60 29.50 -14.19
CA THR A 272 -5.17 29.34 -15.52
C THR A 272 -6.39 30.25 -15.68
N ASP A 273 -7.34 30.21 -14.74
CA ASP A 273 -8.55 31.06 -14.77
C ASP A 273 -8.18 32.56 -14.81
N ARG A 274 -7.20 32.98 -14.00
CA ARG A 274 -6.69 34.37 -14.00
C ARG A 274 -6.04 34.75 -15.33
N LEU A 275 -5.30 33.84 -15.95
CA LEU A 275 -4.69 34.08 -17.25
C LEU A 275 -5.76 34.23 -18.33
N GLU A 276 -6.79 33.39 -18.31
CA GLU A 276 -7.94 33.48 -19.22
C GLU A 276 -8.68 34.81 -19.05
N ASP A 277 -8.96 35.23 -17.81
CA ASP A 277 -9.61 36.53 -17.52
C ASP A 277 -8.80 37.71 -18.07
N THR A 278 -7.49 37.73 -17.85
CA THR A 278 -6.62 38.81 -18.34
C THR A 278 -6.44 38.78 -19.85
N SER A 279 -6.40 37.59 -20.45
CA SER A 279 -6.37 37.40 -21.90
C SER A 279 -7.65 37.92 -22.55
N LEU A 280 -8.82 37.64 -21.96
CA LEU A 280 -10.10 38.13 -22.45
C LEU A 280 -10.18 39.66 -22.38
N ARG A 281 -9.78 40.26 -21.25
CA ARG A 281 -9.72 41.73 -21.13
C ARG A 281 -8.80 42.36 -22.17
N LEU A 282 -7.62 41.78 -22.38
CA LEU A 282 -6.69 42.26 -23.40
C LEU A 282 -7.31 42.18 -24.81
N LYS A 283 -8.03 41.10 -25.10
CA LYS A 283 -8.73 40.94 -26.38
C LYS A 283 -9.80 42.02 -26.58
N ASP A 284 -10.59 42.31 -25.54
CA ASP A 284 -11.61 43.37 -25.60
C ASP A 284 -10.98 44.74 -25.86
N GLU A 285 -9.87 45.05 -25.19
CA GLU A 285 -9.09 46.29 -25.43
C GLU A 285 -8.55 46.33 -26.87
N MET A 286 -7.98 45.23 -27.37
CA MET A 286 -7.48 45.15 -28.75
C MET A 286 -8.60 45.36 -29.78
N ASP A 287 -9.79 44.81 -29.53
CA ASP A 287 -10.95 45.01 -30.40
C ASP A 287 -11.49 46.45 -30.32
N LEU A 288 -11.42 47.09 -29.15
CA LEU A 288 -11.73 48.52 -28.99
C LEU A 288 -10.75 49.41 -29.75
N TYR A 289 -9.44 49.15 -29.63
CA TYR A 289 -8.40 49.85 -30.39
C TYR A 289 -8.62 49.72 -31.90
N ARG A 290 -8.97 48.52 -32.39
CA ARG A 290 -9.28 48.29 -33.80
C ARG A 290 -10.46 49.13 -34.27
N LYS A 291 -11.58 49.11 -33.51
CA LYS A 291 -12.76 49.93 -33.80
C LYS A 291 -12.45 51.42 -33.82
N MET A 292 -11.60 51.90 -32.91
CA MET A 292 -11.18 53.30 -32.88
C MET A 292 -10.34 53.65 -34.11
N MET A 293 -9.41 52.77 -34.50
CA MET A 293 -8.58 52.95 -35.68
C MET A 293 -9.42 53.00 -36.96
N ASP A 294 -10.42 52.11 -37.10
CA ASP A 294 -11.35 52.09 -38.23
C ASP A 294 -12.14 53.40 -38.33
N LYS A 295 -12.62 53.93 -37.20
CA LYS A 295 -13.31 55.23 -37.14
C LYS A 295 -12.41 56.39 -37.55
N LEU A 296 -11.17 56.42 -37.07
CA LEU A 296 -10.19 57.45 -37.46
C LEU A 296 -9.91 57.41 -38.97
N TRP A 297 -9.79 56.21 -39.53
CA TRP A 297 -9.60 56.01 -40.96
C TRP A 297 -10.81 56.51 -41.77
N GLN A 298 -12.03 56.14 -41.35
CA GLN A 298 -13.27 56.61 -41.97
C GLN A 298 -13.38 58.14 -41.94
N ASN A 299 -13.15 58.76 -40.78
CA ASN A 299 -13.21 60.22 -40.64
C ASN A 299 -12.17 60.93 -41.53
N ARG A 300 -10.93 60.41 -41.61
CA ARG A 300 -9.92 60.94 -42.52
C ARG A 300 -10.38 60.84 -43.99
N HIS A 301 -10.99 59.73 -44.37
CA HIS A 301 -11.48 59.52 -45.72
C HIS A 301 -12.67 60.44 -46.05
N GLU A 302 -13.61 60.61 -45.13
CA GLU A 302 -14.74 61.54 -45.25
C GLU A 302 -14.26 62.99 -45.39
N PHE A 303 -13.36 63.43 -44.51
CA PHE A 303 -12.75 64.75 -44.60
C PHE A 303 -12.02 64.96 -45.93
N GLN A 304 -11.32 63.94 -46.42
CA GLN A 304 -10.63 63.98 -47.70
C GLN A 304 -11.61 64.17 -48.87
N LYS A 305 -12.76 63.48 -48.82
CA LYS A 305 -13.83 63.56 -49.82
C LYS A 305 -14.53 64.93 -49.78
N GLU A 306 -14.83 65.44 -48.59
CA GLU A 306 -15.40 66.80 -48.43
C GLU A 306 -14.44 67.86 -48.96
N ARG A 307 -13.13 67.71 -48.70
CA ARG A 307 -12.11 68.59 -49.23
C ARG A 307 -12.07 68.58 -50.75
N GLU A 308 -12.16 67.40 -51.37
CA GLU A 308 -12.23 67.24 -52.83
C GLU A 308 -13.50 67.90 -53.40
N ALA A 309 -14.66 67.67 -52.79
CA ALA A 309 -15.92 68.29 -53.22
C ALA A 309 -15.92 69.83 -53.08
N MET A 310 -15.35 70.36 -51.99
CA MET A 310 -15.19 71.80 -51.81
C MET A 310 -14.23 72.40 -52.84
N GLN A 311 -13.15 71.68 -53.17
CA GLN A 311 -12.21 72.09 -54.21
C GLN A 311 -12.87 72.13 -55.60
N GLU A 312 -13.69 71.13 -55.94
CA GLU A 312 -14.52 71.13 -57.16
C GLU A 312 -15.46 72.35 -57.21
N LEU A 313 -16.16 72.66 -56.12
CA LEU A 313 -17.02 73.84 -56.03
C LEU A 313 -16.24 75.15 -56.21
N ILE A 314 -15.04 75.26 -55.63
CA ILE A 314 -14.18 76.43 -55.84
C ILE A 314 -13.81 76.56 -57.32
N GLU A 315 -13.51 75.46 -58.00
CA GLU A 315 -13.21 75.46 -59.43
C GLU A 315 -14.43 75.82 -60.29
N ASP A 316 -15.62 75.35 -59.93
CA ASP A 316 -16.88 75.76 -60.57
C ASP A 316 -17.11 77.27 -60.43
N LEU A 317 -16.98 77.82 -59.22
CA LEU A 317 -17.13 79.26 -58.96
C LEU A 317 -16.06 80.09 -59.68
N ARG A 318 -14.81 79.61 -59.77
CA ARG A 318 -13.76 80.26 -60.54
C ARG A 318 -14.13 80.34 -62.02
N ARG A 319 -14.61 79.22 -62.60
CA ARG A 319 -15.11 79.19 -63.98
C ARG A 319 -16.27 80.16 -64.20
N GLU A 320 -17.23 80.22 -63.28
CA GLU A 320 -18.35 81.16 -63.37
C GLU A 320 -17.90 82.63 -63.24
N LEU A 321 -16.96 82.94 -62.34
CA LEU A 321 -16.38 84.27 -62.22
C LEU A 321 -15.64 84.70 -63.49
N GLU A 322 -14.88 83.81 -64.11
CA GLU A 322 -14.23 84.06 -65.40
C GLU A 322 -15.26 84.34 -66.50
N HIS A 323 -16.35 83.56 -66.56
CA HIS A 323 -17.46 83.78 -67.49
C HIS A 323 -18.14 85.14 -67.28
N LEU A 324 -18.42 85.52 -66.02
CA LEU A 324 -19.01 86.80 -65.67
C LEU A 324 -18.09 87.98 -65.99
N GLN A 325 -16.77 87.84 -65.77
CA GLN A 325 -15.79 88.86 -66.14
C GLN A 325 -15.77 89.08 -67.66
N LEU A 326 -15.81 88.02 -68.46
CA LEU A 326 -15.93 88.11 -69.91
C LEU A 326 -17.24 88.80 -70.34
N PHE A 327 -18.36 88.44 -69.73
CA PHE A 327 -19.66 89.08 -70.00
C PHE A 327 -19.66 90.57 -69.62
N LYS A 328 -19.04 90.91 -68.49
CA LYS A 328 -18.91 92.27 -67.96
C LYS A 328 -18.02 93.14 -68.84
N LEU A 329 -16.88 92.64 -69.32
CA LEU A 329 -16.08 93.33 -70.35
C LEU A 329 -16.88 93.57 -71.64
N GLY A 330 -17.84 92.69 -71.95
CA GLY A 330 -18.80 92.88 -73.03
C GLY A 330 -19.90 93.93 -72.74
N SER A 331 -20.13 94.31 -71.48
CA SER A 331 -21.23 95.20 -71.05
C SER A 331 -20.78 96.56 -70.50
N GLU A 332 -19.59 96.68 -69.90
CA GLU A 332 -19.11 97.88 -69.21
C GLU A 332 -18.22 98.79 -70.08
N ALA A 333 -18.87 99.45 -71.03
CA ALA A 333 -18.36 100.68 -71.64
C ALA A 333 -18.88 101.94 -70.90
N GLY A 334 -19.13 101.92 -69.58
CA GLY A 334 -19.73 103.09 -68.92
C GLY A 334 -19.75 103.15 -67.38
N GLN A 335 -18.85 104.00 -66.86
CA GLN A 335 -18.96 104.87 -65.67
C GLN A 335 -18.76 104.33 -64.23
N GLY A 336 -18.07 105.17 -63.43
CA GLY A 336 -17.45 104.84 -62.15
C GLY A 336 -17.89 105.71 -60.96
N ALA A 337 -17.36 105.34 -59.79
CA ALA A 337 -17.81 105.71 -58.45
C ALA A 337 -16.82 106.65 -57.73
N GLY A 338 -17.31 107.76 -57.17
CA GLY A 338 -16.50 108.74 -56.42
C GLY A 338 -17.09 109.23 -55.09
N LEU A 339 -18.27 108.75 -54.68
CA LEU A 339 -18.96 109.22 -53.45
C LEU A 339 -18.79 108.29 -52.23
N SER A 340 -18.09 107.16 -52.37
CA SER A 340 -17.96 106.14 -51.32
C SER A 340 -16.86 106.44 -50.29
N GLU A 341 -15.93 107.34 -50.59
CA GLU A 341 -14.66 107.47 -49.86
C GLU A 341 -14.77 108.35 -48.60
N TYR A 342 -15.71 109.30 -48.56
CA TYR A 342 -15.90 110.20 -47.42
C TYR A 342 -16.65 109.53 -46.25
N ASN A 343 -17.64 108.68 -46.54
CA ASN A 343 -18.33 107.87 -45.52
C ASN A 343 -17.42 106.81 -44.88
N ALA A 344 -16.35 106.40 -45.56
CA ALA A 344 -15.41 105.39 -45.06
C ALA A 344 -14.58 105.91 -43.88
N LYS A 345 -14.09 107.17 -43.94
CA LYS A 345 -13.22 107.77 -42.92
C LYS A 345 -13.91 108.00 -41.57
N THR A 346 -15.17 108.43 -41.56
CA THR A 346 -15.90 108.63 -40.29
C THR A 346 -16.17 107.29 -39.60
N ARG A 347 -16.54 106.27 -40.38
CA ARG A 347 -16.76 104.90 -39.88
C ARG A 347 -15.48 104.25 -39.38
N GLU A 348 -14.33 104.55 -39.98
CA GLU A 348 -13.02 104.07 -39.54
C GLU A 348 -12.69 104.55 -38.11
N ILE A 349 -12.89 105.85 -37.81
CA ILE A 349 -12.61 106.42 -36.48
C ILE A 349 -13.53 105.82 -35.40
N GLU A 350 -14.81 105.61 -35.72
CA GLU A 350 -15.76 104.95 -34.81
C GLU A 350 -15.33 103.50 -34.52
N MET A 351 -14.90 102.76 -35.54
CA MET A 351 -14.39 101.40 -35.39
C MET A 351 -13.07 101.37 -34.60
N GLU A 352 -12.19 102.35 -34.74
CA GLU A 352 -10.97 102.46 -33.94
C GLU A 352 -11.28 102.68 -32.45
N HIS A 353 -12.27 103.52 -32.14
CA HIS A 353 -12.73 103.74 -30.78
C HIS A 353 -13.35 102.47 -30.18
N GLU A 354 -14.14 101.76 -30.98
CA GLU A 354 -14.76 100.49 -30.56
C GLU A 354 -13.72 99.38 -30.36
N VAL A 355 -12.71 99.30 -31.23
CA VAL A 355 -11.58 98.36 -31.06
C VAL A 355 -10.79 98.69 -29.79
N LYS A 356 -10.56 99.96 -29.47
CA LYS A 356 -9.90 100.36 -28.21
C LYS A 356 -10.73 99.94 -27.00
N ARG A 357 -12.04 100.17 -27.03
CA ARG A 357 -12.98 99.77 -25.96
C ARG A 357 -12.99 98.26 -25.76
N LEU A 358 -13.14 97.50 -26.85
CA LEU A 358 -13.14 96.03 -26.84
C LEU A 358 -11.80 95.47 -26.36
N LYS A 359 -10.66 96.06 -26.73
CA LYS A 359 -9.34 95.65 -26.22
C LYS A 359 -9.23 95.85 -24.71
N GLN A 360 -9.71 96.98 -24.18
CA GLN A 360 -9.72 97.22 -22.74
C GLN A 360 -10.66 96.25 -21.99
N GLU A 361 -11.83 95.98 -22.56
CA GLU A 361 -12.78 95.01 -22.00
C GLU A 361 -12.22 93.58 -22.01
N ASN A 362 -11.58 93.17 -23.12
CA ASN A 362 -10.94 91.85 -23.22
C ASN A 362 -9.78 91.71 -22.21
N PHE A 363 -9.00 92.78 -22.01
CA PHE A 363 -7.96 92.80 -20.99
C PHE A 363 -8.55 92.58 -19.58
N LYS A 364 -9.63 93.29 -19.22
CA LYS A 364 -10.32 93.10 -17.93
C LYS A 364 -10.90 91.70 -17.77
N LEU A 365 -11.49 91.14 -18.83
CA LEU A 365 -12.04 89.78 -18.79
C LEU A 365 -10.94 88.72 -18.61
N ARG A 366 -9.76 88.93 -19.21
CA ARG A 366 -8.60 88.05 -18.99
C ARG A 366 -8.10 88.13 -17.56
N ASP A 367 -7.96 89.32 -17.01
CA ASP A 367 -7.55 89.56 -15.62
C ASP A 367 -8.51 88.85 -14.63
N GLN A 368 -9.82 89.00 -14.84
CA GLN A 368 -10.84 88.29 -14.07
C GLN A 368 -10.78 86.77 -14.24
N ASN A 369 -10.47 86.28 -15.45
CA ASN A 369 -10.32 84.85 -15.70
C ASN A 369 -9.10 84.28 -14.97
N ASP A 370 -7.98 85.01 -14.97
CA ASP A 370 -6.76 84.63 -14.27
C ASP A 370 -6.97 84.61 -12.74
N ASP A 371 -7.74 85.56 -12.19
CA ASP A 371 -8.16 85.56 -10.79
C ASP A 371 -9.05 84.36 -10.45
N LEU A 372 -10.04 84.05 -11.30
CA LEU A 372 -10.91 82.89 -11.11
C LEU A 372 -10.16 81.56 -11.20
N ASN A 373 -9.23 81.43 -12.16
CA ASN A 373 -8.36 80.26 -12.27
C ASN A 373 -7.48 80.09 -11.02
N SER A 374 -6.96 81.20 -10.48
CA SER A 374 -6.18 81.20 -9.24
C SER A 374 -7.04 80.77 -8.04
N GLN A 375 -8.32 81.16 -7.99
CA GLN A 375 -9.27 80.70 -6.98
C GLN A 375 -9.57 79.20 -7.11
N ILE A 376 -9.81 78.69 -8.34
CA ILE A 376 -10.06 77.27 -8.59
C ILE A 376 -8.88 76.41 -8.14
N LEU A 377 -7.66 76.83 -8.49
CA LEU A 377 -6.43 76.14 -8.06
C LEU A 377 -6.30 76.14 -6.53
N SER A 378 -6.59 77.27 -5.88
CA SER A 378 -6.54 77.38 -4.41
C SER A 378 -7.55 76.46 -3.73
N LEU A 379 -8.79 76.40 -4.24
CA LEU A 379 -9.84 75.50 -3.74
C LEU A 379 -9.47 74.03 -3.97
N SER A 380 -8.98 73.69 -5.17
CA SER A 380 -8.55 72.33 -5.51
C SER A 380 -7.41 71.86 -4.61
N LEU A 381 -6.45 72.73 -4.31
CA LEU A 381 -5.35 72.44 -3.37
C LEU A 381 -5.85 72.28 -1.94
N TYR A 382 -6.82 73.08 -1.51
CA TYR A 382 -7.43 72.96 -0.19
C TYR A 382 -8.21 71.65 -0.03
N GLU A 383 -8.99 71.26 -1.04
CA GLU A 383 -9.70 69.98 -1.07
C GLU A 383 -8.72 68.79 -1.11
N ALA A 384 -7.68 68.86 -1.94
CA ALA A 384 -6.62 67.85 -1.96
C ALA A 384 -5.95 67.73 -0.58
N LYS A 385 -5.61 68.86 0.06
CA LYS A 385 -5.03 68.87 1.42
C LYS A 385 -5.98 68.27 2.46
N ASN A 386 -7.28 68.53 2.36
CA ASN A 386 -8.28 67.92 3.23
C ASN A 386 -8.44 66.41 3.00
N LEU A 387 -8.34 65.95 1.74
CA LEU A 387 -8.32 64.52 1.41
C LEU A 387 -7.09 63.82 2.02
N PHE A 388 -5.91 64.44 1.93
CA PHE A 388 -4.69 63.93 2.59
C PHE A 388 -4.82 63.92 4.13
N ALA A 389 -5.47 64.94 4.72
CA ALA A 389 -5.68 64.99 6.16
C ALA A 389 -6.69 63.93 6.66
N CYS A 390 -7.72 63.58 5.87
CA CYS A 390 -8.67 62.52 6.20
C CYS A 390 -8.04 61.11 6.30
N HIS A 391 -6.87 60.88 5.68
CA HIS A 391 -6.15 59.61 5.82
C HIS A 391 -5.70 59.32 7.26
N THR A 392 -5.63 60.32 8.14
CA THR A 392 -5.18 60.14 9.54
C THR A 392 -6.29 59.78 10.53
N LYS A 393 -7.57 59.99 10.18
CA LYS A 393 -8.72 59.66 11.06
C LYS A 393 -9.52 58.43 10.64
N ALA A 394 -9.35 57.97 9.39
CA ALA A 394 -9.81 56.68 8.94
C ALA A 394 -8.59 55.78 8.75
N GLN A 395 -8.22 55.01 9.78
CA GLN A 395 -7.40 53.83 9.56
C GLN A 395 -8.19 52.91 8.63
N SER A 396 -7.79 52.88 7.36
CA SER A 396 -8.39 52.01 6.36
C SER A 396 -8.05 50.57 6.72
N LEU A 397 -9.01 49.65 6.60
CA LEU A 397 -8.87 48.21 6.89
C LEU A 397 -7.58 47.59 6.33
N ALA A 398 -7.08 48.12 5.21
CA ALA A 398 -5.80 47.72 4.61
C ALA A 398 -4.57 48.01 5.49
N ALA A 399 -4.54 49.14 6.20
CA ALA A 399 -3.43 49.51 7.09
C ALA A 399 -3.42 48.71 8.40
N GLU A 400 -4.57 48.18 8.82
CA GLU A 400 -4.68 47.28 9.98
C GLU A 400 -4.18 45.87 9.62
N ILE A 401 -4.44 45.42 8.39
CA ILE A 401 -3.94 44.14 7.85
C ILE A 401 -2.41 44.15 7.67
N ASP A 402 -1.83 45.26 7.22
CA ASP A 402 -0.37 45.38 7.04
C ASP A 402 0.39 45.52 8.37
N ASN A 403 -0.28 45.94 9.44
CA ASN A 403 0.31 46.09 10.77
C ASN A 403 0.15 44.85 11.67
N ALA A 404 -0.79 43.95 11.35
CA ALA A 404 -0.87 42.65 12.00
C ALA A 404 0.30 41.78 11.51
N SER A 405 1.19 41.40 12.41
CA SER A 405 2.29 40.52 12.03
C SER A 405 1.73 39.16 11.60
N ARG A 406 2.37 38.52 10.61
CA ARG A 406 2.04 37.14 10.20
C ARG A 406 1.94 36.21 11.39
N ASP A 407 2.76 36.43 12.41
CA ASP A 407 2.81 35.63 13.63
C ASP A 407 1.55 35.83 14.49
N GLU A 408 1.06 37.07 14.67
CA GLU A 408 -0.20 37.34 15.37
C GLU A 408 -1.42 36.73 14.65
N LEU A 409 -1.44 36.77 13.32
CA LEU A 409 -2.50 36.14 12.50
C LEU A 409 -2.48 34.61 12.62
N VAL A 410 -1.28 34.01 12.61
CA VAL A 410 -1.11 32.56 12.77
C VAL A 410 -1.46 32.13 14.19
N ASP A 411 -1.12 32.91 15.22
CA ASP A 411 -1.43 32.58 16.60
C ASP A 411 -2.93 32.72 16.90
N ALA A 412 -3.59 33.75 16.38
CA ALA A 412 -5.05 33.87 16.46
C ALA A 412 -5.77 32.71 15.75
N LEU A 413 -5.24 32.26 14.60
CA LEU A 413 -5.80 31.10 13.89
C LEU A 413 -5.64 29.80 14.69
N LYS A 414 -4.47 29.56 15.29
CA LYS A 414 -4.23 28.40 16.16
C LYS A 414 -5.12 28.41 17.40
N GLU A 415 -5.34 29.58 18.00
CA GLU A 415 -6.23 29.73 19.15
C GLU A 415 -7.68 29.39 18.77
N GLN A 416 -8.13 29.86 17.59
CA GLN A 416 -9.44 29.53 17.05
C GLN A 416 -9.60 28.04 16.73
N GLU A 417 -8.57 27.38 16.21
CA GLU A 417 -8.54 25.93 15.99
C GLU A 417 -8.62 25.15 17.31
N CYS A 418 -7.90 25.60 18.34
CA CYS A 418 -7.95 25.00 19.68
C CYS A 418 -9.35 25.11 20.31
N VAL A 419 -9.98 26.29 20.23
CA VAL A 419 -11.36 26.50 20.71
C VAL A 419 -12.34 25.62 19.94
N ASN A 420 -12.20 25.51 18.62
CA ASN A 420 -13.03 24.63 17.79
C ASN A 420 -12.88 23.15 18.16
N LEU A 421 -11.65 22.69 18.40
CA LEU A 421 -11.40 21.31 18.83
C LEU A 421 -12.09 21.04 20.18
N ARG A 422 -11.97 21.99 21.11
CA ARG A 422 -12.62 21.88 22.42
C ARG A 422 -14.15 21.90 22.32
N LEU A 423 -14.71 22.72 21.43
CA LEU A 423 -16.15 22.74 21.15
C LEU A 423 -16.62 21.41 20.53
N ARG A 424 -15.88 20.84 19.59
CA ARG A 424 -16.19 19.52 18.99
C ARG A 424 -16.19 18.43 20.06
N GLN A 425 -15.16 18.35 20.88
CA GLN A 425 -15.10 17.38 21.97
C GLN A 425 -16.25 17.56 22.99
N TYR A 426 -16.66 18.80 23.25
CA TYR A 426 -17.80 19.08 24.11
C TYR A 426 -19.12 18.65 23.47
N MET A 427 -19.32 18.95 22.18
CA MET A 427 -20.48 18.50 21.42
C MET A 427 -20.54 16.98 21.36
N ASP A 428 -19.42 16.28 21.12
CA ASP A 428 -19.38 14.82 21.11
C ASP A 428 -19.80 14.23 22.45
N LYS A 429 -19.33 14.81 23.58
CA LYS A 429 -19.76 14.40 24.92
C LYS A 429 -21.26 14.59 25.14
N ILE A 430 -21.83 15.70 24.67
CA ILE A 430 -23.27 15.95 24.73
C ILE A 430 -24.04 14.96 23.85
N ILE A 431 -23.60 14.75 22.62
CA ILE A 431 -24.25 13.85 21.66
C ILE A 431 -24.27 12.42 22.22
N LEU A 432 -23.15 11.94 22.76
CA LEU A 432 -23.07 10.64 23.42
C LEU A 432 -24.03 10.54 24.61
N ALA A 433 -24.07 11.55 25.46
CA ALA A 433 -25.01 11.58 26.60
C ALA A 433 -26.48 11.60 26.16
N ILE A 434 -26.81 12.28 25.05
CA ILE A 434 -28.16 12.28 24.47
C ILE A 434 -28.49 10.92 23.87
N LEU A 435 -27.57 10.30 23.13
CA LEU A 435 -27.76 8.95 22.56
C LEU A 435 -28.02 7.90 23.64
N ASP A 436 -27.35 8.00 24.79
CA ASP A 436 -27.50 7.06 25.91
C ASP A 436 -28.81 7.25 26.70
N HIS A 437 -29.41 8.44 26.71
CA HIS A 437 -30.56 8.76 27.57
C HIS A 437 -31.87 8.97 26.80
N ASN A 438 -31.84 9.68 25.68
CA ASN A 438 -33.00 9.92 24.84
C ASN A 438 -32.61 10.31 23.39
N PRO A 439 -32.41 9.34 22.50
CA PRO A 439 -31.90 9.60 21.15
C PRO A 439 -32.87 10.38 20.25
N SER A 440 -34.18 10.45 20.58
CA SER A 440 -35.16 11.18 19.76
C SER A 440 -34.95 12.70 19.75
N ILE A 441 -34.13 13.24 20.66
CA ILE A 441 -33.75 14.67 20.69
C ILE A 441 -32.88 15.04 19.48
N LEU A 442 -32.15 14.07 18.90
CA LEU A 442 -31.30 14.28 17.71
C LEU A 442 -32.08 14.09 16.39
N GLU A 443 -33.36 13.73 16.42
CA GLU A 443 -34.16 13.63 15.20
C GLU A 443 -34.45 15.02 14.62
N ILE A 444 -33.79 15.33 13.49
CA ILE A 444 -34.13 16.48 12.68
C ILE A 444 -35.45 16.17 11.97
N LYS A 445 -36.56 16.67 12.52
CA LYS A 445 -37.86 16.61 11.83
C LYS A 445 -37.77 17.41 10.55
N SER A 446 -37.76 16.71 9.43
CA SER A 446 -37.93 17.29 8.10
C SER A 446 -39.37 17.76 8.01
N ASN A 447 -39.60 19.05 8.26
CA ASN A 447 -40.88 19.68 7.93
C ASN A 447 -41.01 19.65 6.40
N SER A 448 -41.76 18.67 5.91
CA SER A 448 -42.27 18.63 4.53
C SER A 448 -43.44 19.59 4.39
#